data_AF-G7KTR8-F1
#
_entry.id   AF-G7KTR8-F1
#
_cell.length_a   1.000
_cell.length_b   1.000
_cell.length_c   1.000
_cell.angle_alpha   90.00
_cell.angle_beta   90.00
_cell.angle_gamma   90.00
#
_symmetry.space_group_name_H-M   'P 1'
#
loop_
_entity.id
_entity.type
_entity.pdbx_description
1 polymer ?
#
loop_
_entity_poly.entity_id
_entity_poly.type
_entity_poly.pdbx_seq_one_letter_code
_entity_poly.pdbx_strand_id
1 'polypeptide(L)'
;MSFIEKQETLVNGSWESVKHNLPHHSVLFYTFKIPTARNMFSFLKDSVEVQNSLKLQAHAEKKFGMVGEVVLEDATLGAIHIQKGVVDPHFVVVKEALLKTMKEAAGDK
;
A
#
# COMPACT_ATOMS: atom_id res chain seq x y z
N MET A 1 21.31 4.43 -6.84
CA MET A 1 21.37 3.06 -7.39
C MET A 1 20.30 2.98 -8.46
N SER A 2 20.66 2.69 -9.72
CA SER A 2 19.66 2.40 -10.76
C SER A 2 19.20 0.96 -10.64
N PHE A 3 17.92 0.69 -10.86
CA PHE A 3 17.43 -0.68 -10.99
C PHE A 3 18.01 -1.33 -12.25
N ILE A 4 18.19 -2.65 -12.24
CA ILE A 4 18.51 -3.39 -13.47
C ILE A 4 17.22 -3.65 -14.26
N GLU A 5 17.30 -3.77 -15.58
CA GLU A 5 16.17 -3.99 -16.49
C GLU A 5 15.21 -5.11 -16.02
N LYS A 6 15.77 -6.19 -15.47
CA LYS A 6 14.97 -7.31 -14.92
C LYS A 6 14.11 -6.89 -13.72
N GLN A 7 14.61 -6.02 -12.85
CA GLN A 7 13.87 -5.52 -11.70
C GLN A 7 12.75 -4.58 -12.13
N GLU A 8 13.05 -3.69 -13.08
CA GLU A 8 12.05 -2.78 -13.63
C GLU A 8 10.92 -3.55 -14.35
N THR A 9 11.27 -4.53 -15.17
CA THR A 9 10.30 -5.42 -15.84
C THR A 9 9.42 -6.15 -14.83
N LEU A 10 10.01 -6.70 -13.75
CA LEU A 10 9.27 -7.42 -12.72
C LEU A 10 8.31 -6.50 -11.96
N VAL A 11 8.77 -5.30 -11.59
CA VAL A 11 7.95 -4.31 -10.88
C VAL A 11 6.78 -3.88 -11.75
N ASN A 12 7.04 -3.53 -13.00
CA ASN A 12 6.01 -3.11 -13.95
C ASN A 12 4.98 -4.22 -14.18
N GLY A 13 5.43 -5.45 -14.47
CA GLY A 13 4.52 -6.58 -14.68
C GLY A 13 3.67 -6.92 -13.44
N SER A 14 4.24 -6.84 -12.25
CA SER A 14 3.50 -7.06 -11.00
C SER A 14 2.48 -5.95 -10.75
N TRP A 15 2.82 -4.70 -11.07
CA TRP A 15 1.91 -3.57 -10.94
C TRP A 15 0.73 -3.66 -11.91
N GLU A 16 0.94 -4.14 -13.14
CA GLU A 16 -0.14 -4.37 -14.11
C GLU A 16 -1.21 -5.34 -13.56
N SER A 17 -0.78 -6.42 -12.89
CA SER A 17 -1.71 -7.37 -12.26
C SER A 17 -2.48 -6.71 -11.11
N VAL A 18 -1.80 -5.94 -10.26
CA VAL A 18 -2.40 -5.24 -9.12
C VAL A 18 -3.41 -4.18 -9.58
N LYS A 19 -3.10 -3.39 -10.61
CA LYS A 19 -3.97 -2.28 -11.04
C LYS A 19 -5.23 -2.73 -11.77
N HIS A 20 -5.30 -3.98 -12.24
CA HIS A 20 -6.48 -4.54 -12.92
C HIS A 20 -7.77 -4.41 -12.08
N ASN A 21 -7.65 -4.54 -10.74
CA ASN A 21 -8.73 -4.27 -9.79
C ASN A 21 -8.22 -3.39 -8.64
N LEU A 22 -7.81 -2.17 -8.98
CA LEU A 22 -7.20 -1.24 -8.05
C LEU A 22 -8.07 -0.95 -6.79
N PRO A 23 -9.40 -0.76 -6.88
CA PRO A 23 -10.26 -0.58 -5.71
C PRO A 23 -10.14 -1.75 -4.73
N HIS A 24 -10.29 -2.98 -5.21
CA HIS A 24 -10.21 -4.18 -4.37
C HIS A 24 -8.80 -4.38 -3.78
N HIS A 25 -7.76 -4.37 -4.61
CA HIS A 25 -6.39 -4.63 -4.17
C HIS A 25 -5.87 -3.54 -3.23
N SER A 26 -6.30 -2.29 -3.40
CA SER A 26 -5.97 -1.21 -2.47
C SER A 26 -6.55 -1.48 -1.07
N VAL A 27 -7.83 -1.84 -0.97
CA VAL A 27 -8.47 -2.18 0.31
C VAL A 27 -7.82 -3.41 0.94
N LEU A 28 -7.46 -4.41 0.13
CA LEU A 28 -6.77 -5.62 0.59
C LEU A 28 -5.39 -5.29 1.18
N PHE A 29 -4.61 -4.44 0.50
CA PHE A 29 -3.32 -3.96 0.98
C PHE A 29 -3.42 -3.29 2.35
N TYR A 30 -4.38 -2.39 2.55
CA TYR A 30 -4.56 -1.76 3.85
C TYR A 30 -5.09 -2.74 4.90
N THR A 31 -5.99 -3.65 4.53
CA THR A 31 -6.47 -4.72 5.43
C THR A 31 -5.29 -5.50 6.03
N PHE A 32 -4.30 -5.88 5.22
CA PHE A 32 -3.11 -6.59 5.71
C PHE A 32 -2.23 -5.76 6.66
N LYS A 33 -2.25 -4.43 6.55
CA LYS A 33 -1.47 -3.54 7.43
C LYS A 33 -2.15 -3.29 8.78
N ILE A 34 -3.47 -3.30 8.82
CA ILE A 34 -4.26 -2.83 9.97
C ILE A 34 -3.99 -3.62 11.26
N PRO A 35 -3.81 -4.97 11.27
CA PRO A 35 -3.46 -5.69 12.49
C PRO A 35 -2.26 -5.11 13.24
N THR A 36 -1.26 -4.59 12.50
CA THR A 36 -0.01 -4.08 13.07
C THR A 36 0.02 -2.56 13.16
N ALA A 37 -0.65 -1.86 12.24
CA ALA A 37 -0.56 -0.41 12.08
C ALA A 37 -1.87 0.35 12.31
N ARG A 38 -2.92 -0.29 12.89
CA ARG A 38 -4.25 0.32 13.12
C ARG A 38 -4.15 1.73 13.71
N ASN A 39 -3.33 1.90 14.75
CA ASN A 39 -3.21 3.14 15.50
C ASN A 39 -2.57 4.29 14.70
N MET A 40 -1.93 3.99 13.57
CA MET A 40 -1.35 4.99 12.67
C MET A 40 -2.43 5.62 11.77
N PHE A 41 -3.61 4.99 11.66
CA PHE A 41 -4.74 5.48 10.88
C PHE A 41 -5.74 6.16 11.81
N SER A 42 -5.71 7.49 11.87
CA SER A 42 -6.59 8.27 12.74
C SER A 42 -8.08 7.99 12.53
N PHE A 43 -8.48 7.62 11.31
CA PHE A 43 -9.86 7.27 10.97
C PHE A 43 -10.28 5.86 11.38
N LEU A 44 -9.36 5.00 11.83
CA LEU A 44 -9.62 3.62 12.28
C LEU A 44 -9.55 3.44 13.80
N LYS A 45 -9.10 4.47 14.55
CA LYS A 45 -8.87 4.37 15.98
C LYS A 45 -10.11 3.89 16.76
N ASP A 46 -11.29 4.32 16.32
CA ASP A 46 -12.57 4.02 16.99
C ASP A 46 -13.51 3.16 16.11
N SER A 47 -13.02 2.60 15.01
CA SER A 47 -13.84 1.84 14.06
C SER A 47 -13.87 0.35 14.41
N VAL A 48 -15.09 -0.19 14.58
CA VAL A 48 -15.32 -1.62 14.83
C VAL A 48 -15.19 -2.43 13.53
N GLU A 49 -15.69 -1.89 12.41
CA GLU A 49 -15.64 -2.54 11.10
C GLU A 49 -14.72 -1.81 10.12
N VAL A 50 -13.61 -2.46 9.81
CA VAL A 50 -12.56 -1.89 8.98
C VAL A 50 -12.81 -2.11 7.49
N GLN A 51 -13.28 -3.30 7.09
CA GLN A 51 -13.40 -3.67 5.68
C GLN A 51 -14.53 -2.96 4.93
N ASN A 52 -15.60 -2.57 5.64
CA ASN A 52 -16.73 -1.83 5.08
C ASN A 52 -16.59 -0.30 5.25
N SER A 53 -15.43 0.18 5.72
CA SER A 53 -15.23 1.59 5.98
C SER A 53 -15.06 2.37 4.67
N LEU A 54 -16.05 3.20 4.33
CA LEU A 54 -15.98 4.15 3.21
C LEU A 54 -14.74 5.07 3.32
N LYS A 55 -14.33 5.40 4.55
CA LYS A 55 -13.10 6.19 4.79
C LYS A 55 -11.84 5.40 4.44
N LEU A 56 -11.83 4.09 4.72
CA LEU A 56 -10.72 3.23 4.34
C LEU A 56 -10.66 3.08 2.82
N GLN A 57 -11.77 2.83 2.15
CA GLN A 57 -11.83 2.71 0.69
C GLN A 57 -11.30 3.97 0.00
N ALA A 58 -11.80 5.15 0.38
CA ALA A 58 -11.35 6.42 -0.17
C ALA A 58 -9.85 6.70 0.11
N HIS A 59 -9.35 6.35 1.29
CA HIS A 59 -7.93 6.46 1.61
C HIS A 59 -7.08 5.48 0.79
N ALA A 60 -7.55 4.24 0.67
CA ALA A 60 -6.86 3.15 0.01
C ALA A 60 -6.67 3.44 -1.48
N GLU A 61 -7.74 3.77 -2.19
CA GLU A 61 -7.67 4.07 -3.63
C GLU A 61 -6.73 5.25 -3.91
N LYS A 62 -6.91 6.35 -3.18
CA LYS A 62 -6.10 7.56 -3.38
C LYS A 62 -4.62 7.34 -3.12
N LYS A 63 -4.26 6.60 -2.07
CA LYS A 63 -2.86 6.43 -1.66
C LYS A 63 -2.16 5.24 -2.29
N PHE A 64 -2.89 4.18 -2.60
CA PHE A 64 -2.33 3.01 -3.25
C PHE A 64 -2.02 3.27 -4.73
N GLY A 65 -2.80 4.10 -5.42
CA GLY A 65 -2.45 4.56 -6.78
C GLY A 65 -1.07 5.23 -6.84
N MET A 66 -0.71 6.00 -5.81
CA MET A 66 0.60 6.67 -5.71
C MET A 66 1.78 5.69 -5.55
N VAL A 67 1.53 4.44 -5.12
CA VAL A 67 2.58 3.42 -4.94
C VAL A 67 3.09 2.93 -6.29
N GLY A 68 2.21 2.76 -7.27
CA GLY A 68 2.60 2.29 -8.60
C GLY A 68 3.05 3.38 -9.57
N GLU A 69 2.68 4.63 -9.30
CA GLU A 69 3.23 5.79 -10.00
C GLU A 69 4.60 6.23 -9.48
N VAL A 70 5.19 5.47 -8.52
CA VAL A 70 6.54 5.63 -7.95
C VAL A 70 7.10 7.04 -8.16
N VAL A 71 6.45 8.03 -7.54
CA VAL A 71 6.92 9.41 -7.62
C VAL A 71 8.06 9.55 -6.62
N LEU A 72 9.22 8.98 -6.96
CA LEU A 72 10.45 9.06 -6.15
C LEU A 72 10.90 10.51 -5.95
N GLU A 73 10.37 11.44 -6.74
CA GLU A 73 10.72 12.85 -6.72
C GLU A 73 9.85 13.69 -5.76
N ASP A 74 8.76 13.13 -5.22
CA ASP A 74 7.89 13.86 -4.29
C ASP A 74 8.36 13.72 -2.83
N ALA A 75 9.30 14.57 -2.44
CA ALA A 75 9.81 14.67 -1.07
C ALA A 75 8.71 14.97 -0.02
N THR A 76 7.54 15.48 -0.43
CA THR A 76 6.45 15.80 0.52
C THR A 76 5.86 14.54 1.14
N LEU A 77 5.88 13.40 0.42
CA LEU A 77 5.40 12.13 0.96
C LEU A 77 6.26 11.66 2.13
N GLY A 78 7.58 11.75 2.01
CA GLY A 78 8.50 11.42 3.10
C GLY A 78 8.26 12.29 4.34
N ALA A 79 8.12 13.61 4.14
CA ALA A 79 7.86 14.56 5.22
C ALA A 79 6.55 14.25 5.97
N ILE A 80 5.48 13.89 5.26
CA ILE A 80 4.20 13.49 5.88
C ILE A 80 4.37 12.23 6.73
N HIS A 81 5.11 11.22 6.25
CA HIS A 81 5.35 10.00 7.03
C HIS A 81 6.10 10.29 8.34
N ILE A 82 7.11 11.17 8.29
CA ILE A 82 7.84 11.63 9.49
C ILE A 82 6.89 12.35 10.46
N GLN A 83 6.08 13.30 9.97
CA GLN A 83 5.10 14.03 10.80
C GLN A 83 4.10 13.08 11.48
N LYS A 84 3.74 11.98 10.83
CA LYS A 84 2.82 10.96 11.37
C LYS A 84 3.50 9.91 12.25
N GLY A 85 4.79 10.06 12.55
CA GLY A 85 5.53 9.15 13.42
C GLY A 85 5.82 7.78 12.78
N VAL A 86 5.86 7.71 11.45
CA VAL A 86 6.22 6.48 10.75
C VAL A 86 7.73 6.25 10.85
N VAL A 87 8.12 5.08 11.31
CA VAL A 87 9.51 4.66 11.51
C VAL A 87 9.81 3.41 10.67
N ASP A 88 11.09 3.07 10.50
CA ASP A 88 11.54 1.96 9.65
C ASP A 88 10.79 0.63 9.89
N PRO A 89 10.52 0.18 11.13
CA PRO A 89 9.73 -1.02 11.37
C PRO A 89 8.33 -1.03 10.72
N HIS A 90 7.70 0.14 10.57
CA HIS A 90 6.40 0.24 9.91
C HIS A 90 6.48 -0.04 8.40
N PHE A 91 7.63 0.21 7.77
CA PHE A 91 7.83 -0.12 6.35
C PHE A 91 8.00 -1.62 6.09
N VAL A 92 8.39 -2.41 7.10
CA VAL A 92 8.37 -3.88 7.01
C VAL A 92 6.93 -4.37 6.83
N VAL A 93 5.99 -3.81 7.58
CA VAL A 93 4.55 -4.11 7.45
C VAL A 93 4.03 -3.76 6.05
N VAL A 94 4.51 -2.65 5.47
CA VAL A 94 4.17 -2.24 4.10
C VAL A 94 4.68 -3.28 3.09
N LYS A 95 5.93 -3.72 3.22
CA LYS A 95 6.53 -4.72 2.33
C LYS A 95 5.74 -6.04 2.36
N GLU A 96 5.39 -6.52 3.54
CA GLU A 96 4.62 -7.76 3.70
C GLU A 96 3.21 -7.64 3.14
N ALA A 97 2.52 -6.53 3.42
CA ALA A 97 1.19 -6.28 2.90
C ALA A 97 1.19 -6.21 1.37
N LEU A 98 2.16 -5.50 0.77
CA LEU A 98 2.30 -5.39 -0.68
C LEU A 98 2.54 -6.76 -1.32
N LEU A 99 3.42 -7.58 -0.74
CA LEU A 99 3.68 -8.93 -1.21
C LEU A 99 2.42 -9.81 -1.19
N LYS A 100 1.63 -9.75 -0.11
CA LYS A 100 0.37 -10.49 -0.02
C LYS A 100 -0.65 -10.03 -1.06
N THR A 101 -0.78 -8.72 -1.25
CA THR A 101 -1.66 -8.16 -2.29
C THR A 101 -1.24 -8.57 -3.69
N MET A 102 0.06 -8.58 -3.99
CA MET A 102 0.57 -9.02 -5.29
C MET A 102 0.32 -10.51 -5.54
N LYS A 103 0.44 -11.35 -4.50
CA LYS A 103 0.10 -12.78 -4.59
C LYS A 103 -1.38 -12.99 -4.91
N GLU A 104 -2.27 -12.26 -4.24
CA GLU A 104 -3.71 -12.32 -4.55
C GLU A 104 -4.00 -11.87 -5.98
N ALA A 105 -3.38 -10.75 -6.40
CA ALA A 105 -3.58 -10.18 -7.73
C ALA A 105 -3.04 -11.06 -8.87
N ALA A 106 -1.97 -11.82 -8.61
CA ALA A 106 -1.40 -12.76 -9.58
C ALA A 106 -2.23 -14.06 -9.69
N GLY A 107 -3.06 -14.36 -8.68
CA GLY A 107 -3.73 -15.64 -8.51
C GLY A 107 -2.77 -16.78 -8.15
N ASP A 108 -3.32 -17.98 -7.88
CA ASP A 108 -2.53 -19.21 -7.77
C ASP A 108 -2.02 -19.61 -9.16
N LYS A 109 -0.86 -19.07 -9.55
CA LYS A 109 -0.08 -19.53 -10.71
C LYS A 109 1.22 -20.18 -10.27
#